data_AF-A0AA89BGS5-F1
#
_entry.id   AF-A0AA89BGS5-F1
#
_cell.length_a   1.000
_cell.length_b   1.000
_cell.length_c   1.000
_cell.angle_alpha   90.00
_cell.angle_beta   90.00
_cell.angle_gamma   90.00
#
_symmetry.space_group_name_H-M   'P 1'
#
loop_
_entity.id
_entity.type
_entity.pdbx_description
1 polymer ?
#
loop_
_entity_poly.entity_id
_entity_poly.type
_entity_poly.pdbx_seq_one_letter_code
_entity_poly.pdbx_strand_id
1 'polypeptide(L)'
;KASEEVEPIDSWEEEDEADPELGDGGDGGGVVLQNCSWGERALSIAREVLVQFGEGMELFAFKTTPRGYIYVRLDKLSNQFGCPSMEEVESYSRQFKQRLEEAGAEGEIPDDLALEVSSPGAERLLKVPDDLPRFKDMAMRVSYVEDMDARGPEKDGVFYLDCIETESGSCIWRLADVKENRDPSAKGRPLGRKKKDWRLKLPYAMFKRVTLFLDY
;
A
#
# COMPACT_ATOMS: atom_id res chain seq x y z
N LYS A 1 16.26 -42.58 -20.26
CA LYS A 1 15.56 -42.00 -19.08
C LYS A 1 16.48 -40.95 -18.52
N ALA A 2 16.32 -39.71 -18.96
CA ALA A 2 16.99 -38.58 -18.31
C ALA A 2 16.06 -38.14 -17.19
N SER A 3 16.58 -38.12 -15.97
CA SER A 3 15.95 -37.49 -14.82
C SER A 3 16.00 -35.98 -15.07
N GLU A 4 14.84 -35.35 -15.24
CA GLU A 4 14.71 -33.91 -15.05
C GLU A 4 14.92 -33.65 -13.56
N GLU A 5 16.14 -33.25 -13.21
CA GLU A 5 16.40 -32.60 -11.93
C GLU A 5 15.68 -31.26 -11.97
N VAL A 6 14.51 -31.22 -11.32
CA VAL A 6 13.80 -29.98 -11.03
C VAL A 6 14.66 -29.25 -10.00
N GLU A 7 15.31 -28.16 -10.40
CA GLU A 7 16.04 -27.31 -9.47
C GLU A 7 15.03 -26.73 -8.46
N PRO A 8 15.25 -26.92 -7.14
CA PRO A 8 14.38 -26.33 -6.13
C PRO A 8 14.47 -24.81 -6.22
N ILE A 9 13.31 -24.15 -6.27
CA ILE A 9 13.17 -22.69 -6.10
C ILE A 9 13.51 -22.39 -4.63
N ASP A 10 14.81 -22.26 -4.33
CA ASP A 10 15.33 -21.89 -2.99
C ASP A 10 15.99 -20.49 -2.99
N SER A 11 15.72 -19.71 -4.04
CA SER A 11 16.09 -18.29 -4.10
C SER A 11 14.80 -17.48 -4.11
N TRP A 12 14.42 -16.95 -2.95
CA TRP A 12 13.45 -15.87 -2.86
C TRP A 12 13.85 -14.77 -3.86
N GLU A 13 12.90 -14.31 -4.68
CA GLU A 13 13.12 -13.11 -5.47
C GLU A 13 13.15 -11.94 -4.49
N GLU A 14 14.31 -11.33 -4.26
CA GLU A 14 14.35 -9.98 -3.72
C GLU A 14 13.69 -9.09 -4.78
N GLU A 15 12.49 -8.56 -4.49
CA GLU A 15 11.97 -7.48 -5.30
C GLU A 15 12.97 -6.32 -5.23
N ASP A 16 13.33 -5.74 -6.38
CA ASP A 16 14.13 -4.52 -6.41
C ASP A 16 13.48 -3.50 -5.46
N GLU A 17 14.26 -2.93 -4.52
CA GLU A 17 13.83 -1.86 -3.60
C GLU A 17 13.55 -0.55 -4.38
N ALA A 18 12.59 -0.59 -5.29
CA ALA A 18 12.07 0.57 -5.98
C ALA A 18 11.13 1.33 -5.05
N ASP A 19 11.18 2.66 -5.11
CA ASP A 19 10.18 3.50 -4.46
C ASP A 19 8.78 3.10 -4.97
N PRO A 20 7.78 2.95 -4.08
CA PRO A 20 6.45 2.52 -4.50
C PRO A 20 5.82 3.53 -5.46
N GLU A 21 5.00 3.02 -6.39
CA GLU A 21 4.23 3.81 -7.36
C GLU A 21 2.77 3.35 -7.34
N LEU A 22 1.82 4.29 -7.45
CA LEU A 22 0.39 3.93 -7.44
C LEU A 22 0.06 2.89 -8.52
N GLY A 23 -0.45 1.74 -8.10
CA GLY A 23 -0.81 0.63 -9.00
C GLY A 23 0.32 -0.37 -9.29
N ASP A 24 1.44 -0.32 -8.59
CA ASP A 24 2.59 -1.23 -8.76
C ASP A 24 2.36 -2.69 -8.32
N GLY A 25 1.24 -2.98 -7.65
CA GLY A 25 0.94 -4.31 -7.11
C GLY A 25 1.70 -4.64 -5.82
N GLY A 26 2.42 -3.68 -5.25
CA GLY A 26 3.01 -3.69 -3.93
C GLY A 26 2.36 -2.63 -3.06
N ASP A 27 3.15 -1.76 -2.43
CA ASP A 27 2.63 -0.76 -1.50
C ASP A 27 2.16 0.55 -2.18
N GLY A 28 2.12 0.58 -3.52
CA GLY A 28 1.22 1.45 -4.27
C GLY A 28 -0.18 0.89 -4.53
N GLY A 29 -0.40 -0.37 -4.12
CA GLY A 29 -1.64 -1.10 -4.32
C GLY A 29 -1.87 -1.53 -5.78
N GLY A 30 -3.05 -2.07 -6.05
CA GLY A 30 -3.46 -2.45 -7.40
C GLY A 30 -3.10 -3.89 -7.80
N VAL A 31 -3.32 -4.22 -9.07
CA VAL A 31 -3.18 -5.58 -9.60
C VAL A 31 -2.16 -5.59 -10.73
N VAL A 32 -1.11 -6.40 -10.59
CA VAL A 32 -0.04 -6.53 -11.58
C VAL A 32 0.24 -8.00 -11.87
N LEU A 33 -0.21 -8.48 -13.04
CA LEU A 33 -0.12 -9.90 -13.39
C LEU A 33 1.17 -10.28 -14.15
N GLN A 34 2.00 -9.30 -14.52
CA GLN A 34 3.26 -9.48 -15.27
C GLN A 34 3.16 -10.45 -16.48
N ASN A 35 2.02 -10.43 -17.18
CA ASN A 35 1.71 -11.31 -18.32
C ASN A 35 1.75 -12.82 -18.02
N CYS A 36 1.55 -13.22 -16.75
CA CYS A 36 1.34 -14.61 -16.39
C CYS A 36 -0.01 -15.07 -16.94
N SER A 37 -0.03 -16.07 -17.83
CA SER A 37 -1.28 -16.60 -18.43
C SER A 37 -2.27 -17.14 -17.40
N TRP A 38 -1.76 -17.57 -16.23
CA TRP A 38 -2.51 -18.06 -15.09
C TRP A 38 -2.88 -16.98 -14.06
N GLY A 39 -2.34 -15.76 -14.20
CA GLY A 39 -2.46 -14.70 -13.19
C GLY A 39 -3.91 -14.25 -12.96
N GLU A 40 -4.71 -14.14 -14.04
CA GLU A 40 -6.14 -13.82 -13.93
C GLU A 40 -6.91 -14.88 -13.16
N ARG A 41 -6.55 -16.16 -13.36
CA ARG A 41 -7.18 -17.25 -12.64
C ARG A 41 -6.82 -17.22 -11.15
N ALA A 42 -5.55 -17.03 -10.83
CA ALA A 42 -5.09 -16.86 -9.44
C ALA A 42 -5.76 -15.66 -8.74
N LEU A 43 -5.92 -14.52 -9.44
CA LEU A 43 -6.63 -13.35 -8.93
C LEU A 43 -8.12 -13.63 -8.68
N SER A 44 -8.78 -14.36 -9.58
CA SER A 44 -10.17 -14.80 -9.37
C SER A 44 -10.31 -15.60 -8.08
N ILE A 45 -9.42 -16.58 -7.89
CA ILE A 45 -9.41 -17.42 -6.69
C ILE A 45 -9.16 -16.58 -5.43
N ALA A 46 -8.21 -15.63 -5.47
CA ALA A 46 -7.95 -14.72 -4.36
C ALA A 46 -9.21 -13.95 -3.94
N ARG A 47 -9.95 -13.40 -4.91
CA ARG A 47 -11.21 -12.69 -4.66
C ARG A 47 -12.31 -13.62 -4.13
N GLU A 48 -12.45 -14.82 -4.68
CA GLU A 48 -13.41 -15.84 -4.21
C GLU A 48 -13.17 -16.20 -2.73
N VAL A 49 -11.90 -16.35 -2.33
CA VAL A 49 -11.53 -16.61 -0.93
C VAL A 49 -11.83 -15.40 -0.06
N LEU A 50 -11.51 -14.19 -0.53
CA LEU A 50 -11.71 -12.96 0.22
C LEU A 50 -13.18 -12.72 0.60
N VAL A 51 -14.13 -13.09 -0.27
CA VAL A 51 -15.58 -12.98 0.00
C VAL A 51 -15.98 -13.69 1.30
N GLN A 52 -15.28 -14.76 1.68
CA GLN A 52 -15.55 -15.52 2.91
C GLN A 52 -15.19 -14.75 4.20
N PHE A 53 -14.38 -13.70 4.09
CA PHE A 53 -13.95 -12.83 5.20
C PHE A 53 -14.87 -11.62 5.41
N GLY A 54 -15.91 -11.48 4.59
CA GLY A 54 -16.93 -10.43 4.67
C GLY A 54 -16.44 -9.07 4.16
N GLU A 55 -17.31 -8.06 4.28
CA GLU A 55 -17.10 -6.71 3.72
C GLU A 55 -16.03 -5.88 4.46
N GLY A 56 -15.45 -6.42 5.54
CA GLY A 56 -14.46 -5.70 6.35
C GLY A 56 -13.02 -5.84 5.87
N MET A 57 -12.77 -6.64 4.82
CA MET A 57 -11.44 -6.91 4.29
C MET A 57 -11.44 -6.74 2.76
N GLU A 58 -10.41 -6.09 2.24
CA GLU A 58 -10.23 -5.84 0.81
C GLU A 58 -8.84 -6.28 0.33
N LEU A 59 -8.76 -6.55 -0.96
CA LEU A 59 -7.50 -6.78 -1.66
C LEU A 59 -6.89 -5.43 -2.00
N PHE A 60 -5.86 -5.02 -1.26
CA PHE A 60 -5.15 -3.78 -1.53
C PHE A 60 -4.20 -3.92 -2.72
N ALA A 61 -3.42 -5.02 -2.73
CA ALA A 61 -2.52 -5.33 -3.82
C ALA A 61 -2.50 -6.81 -4.16
N PHE A 62 -2.27 -7.10 -5.44
CA PHE A 62 -2.07 -8.45 -5.95
C PHE A 62 -1.05 -8.43 -7.07
N LYS A 63 0.02 -9.21 -6.93
CA LYS A 63 1.09 -9.28 -7.93
C LYS A 63 1.46 -10.72 -8.19
N THR A 64 1.69 -11.05 -9.46
CA THR A 64 2.24 -12.34 -9.87
C THR A 64 3.53 -12.15 -10.63
N THR A 65 4.48 -13.07 -10.46
CA THR A 65 5.74 -13.05 -11.22
C THR A 65 5.84 -14.25 -12.17
N PRO A 66 6.55 -14.12 -13.31
CA PRO A 66 6.79 -15.23 -14.23
C PRO A 66 7.50 -16.43 -13.59
N ARG A 67 8.17 -16.24 -12.44
CA ARG A 67 8.84 -17.31 -11.69
C ARG A 67 7.91 -18.07 -10.74
N GLY A 68 6.62 -17.75 -10.72
CA GLY A 68 5.63 -18.49 -9.92
C GLY A 68 5.38 -17.92 -8.53
N TYR A 69 5.76 -16.66 -8.26
CA TYR A 69 5.42 -15.99 -7.00
C TYR A 69 4.08 -15.26 -7.11
N ILE A 70 3.30 -15.33 -6.03
CA ILE A 70 2.08 -14.54 -5.82
C ILE A 70 2.26 -13.73 -4.54
N TYR A 71 2.12 -12.41 -4.66
CA TYR A 71 2.09 -11.47 -3.54
C TYR A 71 0.69 -10.93 -3.36
N VAL A 72 0.20 -11.00 -2.13
CA VAL A 72 -1.11 -10.48 -1.72
C VAL A 72 -0.92 -9.49 -0.57
N ARG A 73 -1.48 -8.30 -0.72
CA ARG A 73 -1.60 -7.32 0.36
C ARG A 73 -3.08 -7.16 0.72
N LEU A 74 -3.43 -7.53 1.95
CA LEU A 74 -4.78 -7.43 2.49
C LEU A 74 -4.94 -6.14 3.30
N ASP A 75 -6.11 -5.51 3.19
CA ASP A 75 -6.45 -4.32 3.92
C ASP A 75 -7.73 -4.51 4.74
N LYS A 76 -7.67 -4.16 6.02
CA LYS A 76 -8.80 -4.22 6.94
C LYS A 76 -9.47 -2.85 7.04
N LEU A 77 -10.60 -2.67 6.37
CA LEU A 77 -11.30 -1.38 6.30
C LEU A 77 -11.74 -0.83 7.66
N SER A 78 -12.06 -1.72 8.60
CA SER A 78 -12.47 -1.34 9.96
C SER A 78 -11.29 -1.02 10.89
N ASN A 79 -10.06 -1.30 10.47
CA ASN A 79 -8.86 -1.02 11.25
C ASN A 79 -8.31 0.37 10.92
N GLN A 80 -7.93 1.13 11.94
CA GLN A 80 -7.38 2.48 11.80
C GLN A 80 -6.18 2.57 10.85
N PHE A 81 -5.28 1.58 10.87
CA PHE A 81 -4.09 1.51 10.02
C PHE A 81 -4.34 0.66 8.76
N GLY A 82 -5.46 -0.05 8.71
CA GLY A 82 -5.75 -1.01 7.65
C GLY A 82 -5.07 -2.35 7.76
N CYS A 83 -4.48 -2.65 8.91
CA CYS A 83 -3.80 -3.92 9.10
C CYS A 83 -4.81 -4.97 9.59
N PRO A 84 -4.98 -6.10 8.87
CA PRO A 84 -5.65 -7.28 9.41
C PRO A 84 -4.85 -7.90 10.56
N SER A 85 -5.51 -8.71 11.39
CA SER A 85 -4.79 -9.45 12.43
C SER A 85 -3.92 -10.58 11.83
N MET A 86 -2.93 -11.07 12.58
CA MET A 86 -2.12 -12.22 12.15
C MET A 86 -3.00 -13.45 11.88
N GLU A 87 -4.00 -13.69 12.73
CA GLU A 87 -4.95 -14.79 12.56
C GLU A 87 -5.77 -14.66 11.26
N GLU A 88 -6.17 -13.45 10.90
CA GLU A 88 -6.90 -13.17 9.65
C GLU A 88 -6.01 -13.44 8.42
N VAL A 89 -4.76 -12.96 8.45
CA VAL A 89 -3.77 -13.18 7.38
C VAL A 89 -3.46 -14.68 7.22
N GLU A 90 -3.18 -15.39 8.32
CA GLU A 90 -2.91 -16.83 8.29
C GLU A 90 -4.12 -17.62 7.77
N SER A 91 -5.32 -17.27 8.23
CA SER A 91 -6.55 -17.92 7.79
C SER A 91 -6.79 -17.72 6.29
N TYR A 92 -6.59 -16.50 5.77
CA TYR A 92 -6.72 -16.20 4.35
C TYR A 92 -5.64 -16.95 3.56
N SER A 93 -4.38 -16.87 3.99
CA SER A 93 -3.25 -17.52 3.31
C SER A 93 -3.46 -19.02 3.19
N ARG A 94 -3.95 -19.68 4.24
CA ARG A 94 -4.22 -21.13 4.22
C ARG A 94 -5.33 -21.49 3.23
N GLN A 95 -6.44 -20.74 3.24
CA GLN A 95 -7.56 -21.00 2.33
C GLN A 95 -7.20 -20.70 0.88
N PHE A 96 -6.47 -19.62 0.64
CA PHE A 96 -6.01 -19.26 -0.70
C PHE A 96 -5.04 -20.30 -1.25
N LYS A 97 -4.05 -20.71 -0.45
CA LYS A 97 -3.12 -21.78 -0.84
C LYS A 97 -3.85 -23.07 -1.18
N GLN A 98 -4.82 -23.50 -0.37
CA GLN A 98 -5.61 -24.70 -0.65
C GLN A 98 -6.35 -24.60 -1.99
N ARG A 99 -6.98 -23.46 -2.28
CA ARG A 99 -7.70 -23.25 -3.54
C ARG A 99 -6.77 -23.17 -4.76
N LEU A 100 -5.54 -22.68 -4.58
CA LEU A 100 -4.50 -22.71 -5.61
C LEU A 100 -4.05 -24.15 -5.90
N GLU A 101 -3.80 -24.96 -4.88
CA GLU A 101 -3.43 -26.37 -5.03
C GLU A 101 -4.52 -27.18 -5.77
N GLU A 102 -5.80 -26.93 -5.46
CA GLU A 102 -6.94 -27.53 -6.18
C GLU A 102 -6.95 -27.14 -7.67
N ALA A 103 -6.77 -25.85 -7.98
CA ALA A 103 -6.72 -25.36 -9.36
C ALA A 103 -5.49 -25.85 -10.13
N GLY A 104 -4.35 -26.03 -9.44
CA GLY A 104 -3.14 -26.64 -9.98
C GLY A 104 -3.38 -28.08 -10.40
N ALA A 105 -3.97 -28.88 -9.51
CA ALA A 105 -4.31 -30.28 -9.79
C ALA A 105 -5.29 -30.45 -10.96
N GLU A 106 -6.13 -29.45 -11.23
CA GLU A 106 -7.05 -29.39 -12.38
C GLU A 106 -6.37 -28.87 -13.67
N GLY A 107 -5.12 -28.42 -13.58
CA GLY A 107 -4.33 -27.88 -14.69
C GLY A 107 -4.73 -26.45 -15.09
N GLU A 108 -5.48 -25.74 -14.24
CA GLU A 108 -5.91 -24.36 -14.52
C GLU A 108 -4.78 -23.34 -14.27
N ILE A 109 -3.86 -23.65 -13.35
CA ILE A 109 -2.68 -22.87 -12.99
C ILE A 109 -1.47 -23.81 -12.78
N PRO A 110 -0.22 -23.31 -12.68
CA PRO A 110 0.93 -24.13 -12.31
C PRO A 110 0.80 -24.73 -10.89
N ASP A 111 1.34 -25.94 -10.69
CA ASP A 111 1.27 -26.65 -9.40
C ASP A 111 2.18 -26.07 -8.30
N ASP A 112 3.29 -25.44 -8.68
CA ASP A 112 4.35 -25.02 -7.76
C ASP A 112 4.45 -23.50 -7.67
N LEU A 113 3.42 -22.87 -7.11
CA LEU A 113 3.37 -21.43 -6.88
C LEU A 113 3.73 -21.09 -5.43
N ALA A 114 4.65 -20.14 -5.27
CA ALA A 114 4.98 -19.54 -3.99
C ALA A 114 3.97 -18.43 -3.64
N LEU A 115 3.56 -18.35 -2.38
CA LEU A 115 2.55 -17.39 -1.90
C LEU A 115 3.07 -16.60 -0.70
N GLU A 116 3.01 -15.28 -0.80
CA GLU A 116 3.17 -14.34 0.30
C GLU A 116 1.87 -13.56 0.51
N VAL A 117 1.38 -13.54 1.75
CA VAL A 117 0.24 -12.73 2.16
C VAL A 117 0.67 -11.83 3.30
N SER A 118 0.47 -10.52 3.16
CA SER A 118 0.75 -9.56 4.22
C SER A 118 -0.22 -8.36 4.17
N SER A 119 0.08 -7.32 4.93
CA SER A 119 -0.62 -6.03 4.90
C SER A 119 0.33 -4.94 4.36
N PRO A 120 -0.16 -3.87 3.73
CA PRO A 120 0.68 -2.86 3.07
C PRO A 120 1.43 -1.88 4.00
N GLY A 121 1.42 -2.14 5.31
CA GLY A 121 2.22 -1.39 6.29
C GLY A 121 1.94 0.12 6.33
N ALA A 122 2.92 0.89 6.82
CA ALA A 122 2.88 2.36 6.83
C ALA A 122 3.40 3.00 5.53
N GLU A 123 4.12 2.23 4.71
CA GLU A 123 4.70 2.68 3.46
C GLU A 123 3.66 2.75 2.33
N ARG A 124 2.45 2.23 2.58
CA ARG A 124 1.31 2.34 1.67
C ARG A 124 1.11 3.75 1.13
N LEU A 125 1.07 3.85 -0.19
CA LEU A 125 0.65 5.07 -0.88
C LEU A 125 -0.86 5.25 -0.75
N LEU A 126 -1.25 6.46 -0.38
CA LEU A 126 -2.64 6.88 -0.33
C LEU A 126 -3.03 7.57 -1.63
N LYS A 127 -4.11 7.12 -2.26
CA LYS A 127 -4.72 7.78 -3.42
C LYS A 127 -5.36 9.07 -2.96
N VAL A 128 -4.93 10.19 -3.54
CA VAL A 128 -5.51 11.50 -3.26
C VAL A 128 -6.59 11.82 -4.29
N PRO A 129 -7.82 12.18 -3.87
CA PRO A 129 -8.29 12.33 -2.48
C PRO A 129 -8.89 11.06 -1.87
N ASP A 130 -9.08 9.99 -2.64
CA ASP A 130 -9.99 8.89 -2.34
C ASP A 130 -9.72 8.17 -1.00
N ASP A 131 -8.46 7.94 -0.64
CA ASP A 131 -8.10 7.21 0.59
C ASP A 131 -8.07 8.14 1.82
N LEU A 132 -7.95 9.46 1.62
CA LEU A 132 -7.73 10.43 2.69
C LEU A 132 -8.83 10.45 3.77
N PRO A 133 -10.15 10.35 3.45
CA PRO A 133 -11.20 10.34 4.46
C PRO A 133 -11.02 9.24 5.51
N ARG A 134 -10.48 8.09 5.11
CA ARG A 134 -10.30 6.93 5.97
C ARG A 134 -9.24 7.16 7.04
N PHE A 135 -8.22 7.94 6.71
CA PHE A 135 -7.06 8.19 7.56
C PHE A 135 -7.01 9.63 8.11
N LYS A 136 -8.12 10.38 8.04
CA LYS A 136 -8.19 11.81 8.38
C LYS A 136 -7.64 12.19 9.77
N ASP A 137 -7.76 11.28 10.74
CA ASP A 137 -7.33 11.50 12.12
C ASP A 137 -5.86 11.11 12.36
N MET A 138 -5.18 10.63 11.32
CA MET A 138 -3.79 10.21 11.35
C MET A 138 -2.86 11.28 10.79
N ALA A 139 -1.63 11.29 11.30
CA ALA A 139 -0.56 12.04 10.68
C ALA A 139 -0.12 11.30 9.40
N MET A 140 0.14 12.06 8.35
CA MET A 140 0.59 11.55 7.06
C MET A 140 1.85 12.27 6.64
N ARG A 141 2.79 11.56 6.02
CA ARG A 141 3.90 12.19 5.32
C ARG A 141 3.41 12.60 3.94
N VAL A 142 3.55 13.88 3.61
CA VAL A 142 3.09 14.46 2.35
C VAL A 142 4.29 15.07 1.63
N SER A 143 4.58 14.52 0.45
CA SER A 143 5.47 15.10 -0.54
C SER A 143 4.66 15.86 -1.60
N TYR A 144 5.08 17.08 -1.92
CA TYR A 144 4.37 17.96 -2.85
C TYR A 144 5.29 18.97 -3.53
N VAL A 145 4.79 19.58 -4.60
CA VAL A 145 5.39 20.74 -5.28
C VAL A 145 4.48 21.97 -5.13
N GLU A 146 5.04 23.14 -4.80
CA GLU A 146 4.22 24.37 -4.64
C GLU A 146 3.95 25.10 -5.96
N ASP A 147 4.87 25.01 -6.93
CA ASP A 147 4.76 25.69 -8.21
C ASP A 147 4.20 24.75 -9.27
N MET A 148 3.09 25.17 -9.91
CA MET A 148 2.44 24.41 -10.98
C MET A 148 3.33 24.15 -12.20
N ASP A 149 4.41 24.92 -12.37
CA ASP A 149 5.40 24.73 -13.43
C ASP A 149 6.34 23.52 -13.19
N ALA A 150 6.08 22.70 -12.16
CA ALA A 150 6.71 21.42 -11.84
C ALA A 150 8.27 21.45 -11.74
N ARG A 151 8.86 22.65 -11.68
CA ARG A 151 10.30 22.91 -11.55
C ARG A 151 10.70 23.42 -10.17
N GLY A 152 9.73 23.62 -9.29
CA GLY A 152 9.99 23.94 -7.89
C GLY A 152 10.58 22.73 -7.14
N PRO A 153 11.36 22.94 -6.08
CA PRO A 153 11.86 21.84 -5.27
C PRO A 153 10.70 21.07 -4.64
N GLU A 154 10.82 19.74 -4.60
CA GLU A 154 9.95 18.87 -3.82
C GLU A 154 10.06 19.26 -2.34
N LYS A 155 8.90 19.35 -1.69
CA LYS A 155 8.80 19.63 -0.27
C LYS A 155 8.12 18.46 0.43
N ASP A 156 8.62 18.16 1.61
CA ASP A 156 8.09 17.13 2.48
C ASP A 156 7.69 17.70 3.83
N GLY A 157 6.71 17.06 4.46
CA GLY A 157 6.38 17.30 5.86
C GLY A 157 5.37 16.29 6.38
N VAL A 158 5.15 16.33 7.69
CA VAL A 158 4.14 15.50 8.34
C VAL A 158 2.91 16.35 8.67
N PHE A 159 1.73 15.93 8.22
CA PHE A 159 0.52 16.74 8.33
C PHE A 159 -0.67 15.91 8.81
N TYR A 160 -1.62 16.58 9.44
CA TYR A 160 -2.98 16.10 9.58
C TYR A 160 -3.83 16.68 8.46
N LEU A 161 -4.74 15.87 7.92
CA LEU A 161 -5.78 16.36 7.03
C LEU A 161 -6.74 17.26 7.82
N ASP A 162 -6.96 18.48 7.36
CA ASP A 162 -7.93 19.42 7.96
C ASP A 162 -9.27 19.34 7.21
N CYS A 163 -9.25 19.47 5.89
CA CYS A 163 -10.44 19.27 5.06
C CYS A 163 -10.11 18.92 3.60
N ILE A 164 -11.08 18.32 2.91
CA ILE A 164 -11.06 18.06 1.47
C ILE A 164 -12.05 19.03 0.81
N GLU A 165 -11.58 19.86 -0.10
CA GLU A 165 -12.38 20.84 -0.84
C GLU A 165 -12.64 20.33 -2.26
N THR A 166 -13.58 19.39 -2.39
CA THR A 166 -13.90 18.69 -3.65
C THR A 166 -14.21 19.65 -4.80
N GLU A 167 -14.90 20.77 -4.54
CA GLU A 167 -15.24 21.79 -5.56
C GLU A 167 -14.00 22.42 -6.19
N SER A 168 -12.93 22.62 -5.41
CA SER A 168 -11.68 23.22 -5.87
C SER A 168 -10.59 22.20 -6.21
N GLY A 169 -10.89 20.90 -6.06
CA GLY A 169 -9.93 19.81 -6.26
C GLY A 169 -8.68 19.96 -5.38
N SER A 170 -8.86 20.37 -4.11
CA SER A 170 -7.76 20.68 -3.19
C SER A 170 -7.97 20.08 -1.80
N CYS A 171 -6.87 19.86 -1.07
CA CYS A 171 -6.89 19.48 0.34
C CYS A 171 -6.25 20.58 1.19
N ILE A 172 -6.77 20.78 2.40
CA ILE A 172 -6.18 21.64 3.43
C ILE A 172 -5.53 20.76 4.48
N TRP A 173 -4.30 21.08 4.82
CA TRP A 173 -3.46 20.32 5.76
C TRP A 173 -2.97 21.21 6.89
N ARG A 174 -2.87 20.62 8.08
CA ARG A 174 -2.30 21.25 9.27
C ARG A 174 -1.02 20.53 9.67
N LEU A 175 0.02 21.29 9.97
CA LEU A 175 1.32 20.74 10.37
C LEU A 175 1.21 19.92 11.66
N ALA A 176 1.75 18.70 11.65
CA ALA A 176 1.81 17.85 12.83
C ALA A 176 2.93 18.29 13.78
N ASP A 177 2.72 18.23 15.10
CA ASP A 177 3.73 18.61 16.10
C ASP A 177 4.66 17.43 16.43
N VAL A 178 5.35 16.93 15.42
CA VAL A 178 6.29 15.80 15.48
C VAL A 178 7.74 16.26 15.32
N LYS A 179 8.71 15.41 15.65
CA LYS A 179 10.14 15.76 15.66
C LYS A 179 10.64 16.21 14.28
N GLU A 180 10.15 15.58 13.23
CA GLU A 180 10.47 15.80 11.80
C GLU A 180 10.11 17.21 11.34
N ASN A 181 9.06 17.79 11.93
CA ASN A 181 8.59 19.13 11.61
C ASN A 181 9.17 20.22 12.53
N ARG A 182 9.85 19.83 13.61
CA ARG A 182 10.43 20.76 14.58
C ARG A 182 11.76 21.31 14.05
N ASP A 183 12.07 22.52 14.45
CA ASP A 183 13.36 23.13 14.14
C ASP A 183 14.48 22.37 14.88
N PRO A 184 15.49 21.83 14.19
CA PRO A 184 16.60 21.12 14.83
C PRO A 184 17.32 21.96 15.89
N SER A 185 17.40 23.28 15.68
CA SER A 185 18.05 24.22 16.61
C SER A 185 17.20 24.47 17.88
N ALA A 186 15.90 24.16 17.83
CA ALA A 186 14.97 24.36 18.93
C ALA A 186 15.02 23.25 20.00
N LYS A 187 15.98 22.30 19.89
CA LYS A 187 16.23 21.22 20.88
C LYS A 187 14.96 20.46 21.29
N GLY A 188 14.10 20.16 20.32
CA GLY A 188 12.87 19.38 20.53
C GLY A 188 11.69 20.16 21.09
N ARG A 189 11.78 21.49 21.26
CA ARG A 189 10.63 22.32 21.66
C ARG A 189 9.43 22.09 20.72
N PRO A 190 8.21 21.97 21.26
CA PRO A 190 6.99 21.85 20.45
C PRO A 190 6.81 23.03 19.48
N LEU A 191 6.01 22.82 18.45
CA LEU A 191 5.66 23.88 17.51
C LEU A 191 5.02 25.09 18.23
N GLY A 192 5.49 26.29 17.88
CA GLY A 192 4.86 27.53 18.35
C GLY A 192 3.46 27.73 17.75
N ARG A 193 2.62 28.54 18.40
CA ARG A 193 1.22 28.79 18.00
C ARG A 193 1.06 29.12 16.51
N LYS A 194 1.90 30.02 15.99
CA LYS A 194 1.87 30.40 14.56
C LYS A 194 2.04 29.21 13.60
N LYS A 195 2.91 28.24 13.93
CA LYS A 195 3.11 27.04 13.11
C LYS A 195 1.95 26.04 13.27
N LYS A 196 1.35 25.94 14.46
CA LYS A 196 0.18 25.09 14.72
C LYS A 196 -1.08 25.57 13.98
N ASP A 197 -1.23 26.89 13.87
CA ASP A 197 -2.36 27.54 13.17
C ASP A 197 -2.13 27.64 11.66
N TRP A 198 -0.91 27.38 11.18
CA TRP A 198 -0.61 27.40 9.75
C TRP A 198 -1.37 26.28 9.01
N ARG A 199 -1.77 26.59 7.77
CA ARG A 199 -2.51 25.69 6.89
C ARG A 199 -1.88 25.70 5.50
N LEU A 200 -1.80 24.51 4.92
CA LEU A 200 -1.33 24.27 3.57
C LEU A 200 -2.53 23.88 2.72
N LYS A 201 -2.86 24.69 1.71
CA LYS A 201 -3.86 24.31 0.70
C LYS A 201 -3.12 23.83 -0.55
N LEU A 202 -3.39 22.59 -0.97
CA LEU A 202 -2.75 21.96 -2.13
C LEU A 202 -3.79 21.35 -3.08
N PRO A 203 -3.74 21.68 -4.39
CA PRO A 203 -4.47 20.96 -5.42
C PRO A 203 -4.03 19.50 -5.51
N TYR A 204 -4.94 18.59 -5.90
CA TYR A 204 -4.64 17.15 -6.01
C TYR A 204 -3.44 16.85 -6.93
N ALA A 205 -3.29 17.62 -8.01
CA ALA A 205 -2.21 17.46 -8.98
C ALA A 205 -0.81 17.79 -8.42
N MET A 206 -0.73 18.44 -7.26
CA MET A 206 0.54 18.88 -6.67
C MET A 206 1.15 17.85 -5.71
N PHE A 207 0.39 16.82 -5.32
CA PHE A 207 0.93 15.73 -4.50
C PHE A 207 1.83 14.84 -5.33
N LYS A 208 2.97 14.46 -4.76
CA LYS A 208 3.86 13.43 -5.31
C LYS A 208 3.67 12.11 -4.60
N ARG A 209 3.58 12.16 -3.27
CA ARG A 209 3.46 10.97 -2.43
C ARG A 209 2.76 11.32 -1.12
N VAL A 210 1.84 10.45 -0.70
CA VAL A 210 1.20 10.52 0.61
C VAL A 210 1.25 9.14 1.25
N THR A 211 1.84 9.03 2.43
CA THR A 211 1.91 7.79 3.21
C THR A 211 1.52 8.03 4.66
N LEU A 212 1.21 6.95 5.40
CA LEU A 212 0.95 7.06 6.82
C LEU A 212 2.24 7.40 7.56
N PHE A 213 2.15 8.24 8.59
CA PHE A 213 3.27 8.53 9.48
C PHE A 213 3.12 7.75 10.79
N LEU A 214 4.13 6.94 11.12
CA LEU A 214 4.28 6.27 12.41
C LEU A 214 5.43 6.93 13.18
N ASP A 215 5.15 7.32 14.42
CA ASP A 215 6.14 7.83 15.37
C ASP A 215 6.74 6.62 16.10
N TYR A 216 8.02 6.34 15.88
CA TYR A 216 8.76 5.22 16.47
C TYR A 216 9.60 5.64 17.68
#